data_AF-A0AAJ7E4N2-F1
#
_entry.id   AF-A0AAJ7E4N2-F1
#
_cell.length_a   1.000
_cell.length_b   1.000
_cell.length_c   1.000
_cell.angle_alpha   90.00
_cell.angle_beta   90.00
_cell.angle_gamma   90.00
#
_symmetry.space_group_name_H-M   'P 1'
#
loop_
_entity.id
_entity.type
_entity.pdbx_description
1 polymer ?
#
loop_
_entity_poly.entity_id
_entity_poly.type
_entity_poly.pdbx_seq_one_letter_code
_entity_poly.pdbx_strand_id
1 'polypeptide(L)'
;MQINLILSVILTIAVFGIQISSHPVLMHNILVHFLKPVSRCQQEMGLPDTIYNDFYNFWSEDYVITNNATGCAFICIAARLNLIVNGPNSHINLNTFFQYSRKRGADDQTAKRLLQLLRYCEGQSRDETDTCMRVVHCANCFRREIHALNWAPKVEEIP
;
A
#
# COMPACT_ATOMS: atom_id res chain seq x y z
N MET A 1 47.20 7.33 15.87
CA MET A 1 46.34 6.21 16.33
C MET A 1 44.85 6.55 16.27
N GLN A 2 44.40 7.75 16.66
CA GLN A 2 42.98 8.13 16.62
C GLN A 2 42.36 8.22 15.21
N ILE A 3 43.11 8.70 14.22
CA ILE A 3 42.61 8.84 12.82
C ILE A 3 42.26 7.48 12.20
N ASN A 4 43.09 6.46 12.43
CA ASN A 4 42.85 5.10 11.92
C ASN A 4 41.65 4.43 12.60
N LEU A 5 41.39 4.77 13.87
CA LEU A 5 40.22 4.28 14.59
C LEU A 5 38.93 4.89 14.02
N ILE A 6 38.94 6.19 13.75
CA ILE A 6 37.78 6.91 13.15
C ILE A 6 37.50 6.37 11.74
N LEU A 7 38.54 6.20 10.91
CA LEU A 7 38.41 5.60 9.58
C LEU A 7 37.85 4.17 9.64
N SER A 8 38.32 3.36 10.59
CA SER A 8 37.82 1.99 10.78
C SER A 8 36.36 1.95 11.22
N VAL A 9 35.92 2.91 12.05
CA VAL A 9 34.52 3.00 12.52
C VAL A 9 33.58 3.49 11.40
N ILE A 10 34.02 4.45 10.59
CA ILE A 10 33.25 4.91 9.42
C ILE A 10 33.12 3.79 8.39
N LEU A 11 34.19 3.03 8.15
CA LEU A 11 34.19 1.91 7.21
C LEU A 11 33.30 0.76 7.70
N THR A 12 33.25 0.47 9.00
CA THR A 12 32.33 -0.54 9.54
C THR A 12 30.87 -0.10 9.48
N ILE A 13 30.54 1.18 9.73
CA ILE A 13 29.17 1.70 9.57
C ILE A 13 28.70 1.61 8.11
N ALA A 14 29.61 1.84 7.14
CA ALA A 14 29.30 1.70 5.72
C ALA A 14 29.13 0.22 5.27
N VAL A 15 29.90 -0.71 5.86
CA VAL A 15 29.83 -2.16 5.58
C VAL A 15 28.62 -2.81 6.25
N PHE A 16 28.26 -2.38 7.47
CA PHE A 16 26.99 -2.72 8.13
C PHE A 16 25.88 -1.78 7.67
N GLY A 17 25.76 -1.63 6.33
CA GLY A 17 24.76 -0.79 5.70
C GLY A 17 23.42 -0.95 6.39
N ILE A 18 23.02 0.09 7.12
CA ILE A 18 21.64 0.22 7.59
C ILE A 18 20.84 0.12 6.30
N GLN A 19 20.11 -0.98 6.11
CA GLN A 19 19.12 -1.07 5.06
C GLN A 19 18.01 -0.08 5.43
N ILE A 20 18.25 1.20 5.18
CA ILE A 20 17.20 2.19 5.05
C ILE A 20 16.55 1.81 3.72
N SER A 21 15.64 0.83 3.76
CA SER A 21 14.75 0.59 2.63
C SER A 21 14.03 1.89 2.39
N SER A 22 14.25 2.49 1.21
CA SER A 22 13.57 3.71 0.84
C SER A 22 12.05 3.49 0.86
N HIS A 23 11.27 4.56 1.09
CA HIS A 23 9.82 4.46 1.12
C HIS A 23 9.22 3.83 -0.17
N PRO A 24 9.72 4.10 -1.39
CA PRO A 24 9.29 3.38 -2.59
C PRO A 24 9.47 1.86 -2.51
N VAL A 25 10.61 1.38 -2.00
CA VAL A 25 10.87 -0.06 -1.82
C VAL A 25 9.92 -0.66 -0.77
N LEU A 26 9.67 0.06 0.32
CA LEU A 26 8.66 -0.33 1.31
C LEU A 26 7.26 -0.43 0.69
N MET A 27 6.83 0.57 -0.08
CA MET A 27 5.52 0.59 -0.72
C MET A 27 5.38 -0.53 -1.75
N HIS A 28 6.43 -0.83 -2.52
CA HIS A 28 6.50 -2.01 -3.37
C HIS A 28 6.30 -3.30 -2.57
N ASN A 29 7.04 -3.49 -1.47
CA ASN A 29 6.93 -4.68 -0.61
C ASN A 29 5.53 -4.88 -0.02
N ILE A 30 4.89 -3.77 0.38
CA ILE A 30 3.49 -3.73 0.83
C ILE A 30 2.58 -4.18 -0.31
N LEU A 31 2.71 -3.59 -1.50
CA LEU A 31 1.88 -3.87 -2.67
C LEU A 31 1.94 -5.33 -3.11
N VAL A 32 3.15 -5.89 -3.27
CA VAL A 32 3.33 -7.28 -3.71
C VAL A 32 2.61 -8.25 -2.77
N HIS A 33 2.69 -8.01 -1.46
CA HIS A 33 2.00 -8.83 -0.48
C HIS A 33 0.50 -8.57 -0.43
N PHE A 34 0.08 -7.34 -0.73
CA PHE A 34 -1.32 -6.97 -0.77
C PHE A 34 -2.00 -7.70 -1.93
N LEU A 35 -1.39 -7.75 -3.11
CA LEU A 35 -1.99 -8.36 -4.29
C LEU A 35 -1.94 -9.89 -4.34
N LYS A 36 -1.24 -10.59 -3.44
CA LYS A 36 -1.19 -12.08 -3.42
C LYS A 36 -2.57 -12.77 -3.56
N PRO A 37 -3.66 -12.29 -2.94
CA PRO A 37 -4.96 -12.92 -3.04
C PRO A 37 -5.77 -12.53 -4.30
N VAL A 38 -5.26 -11.67 -5.18
CA VAL A 38 -6.04 -11.05 -6.28
C VAL A 38 -6.68 -12.07 -7.21
N SER A 39 -5.93 -13.10 -7.63
CA SER A 39 -6.44 -14.13 -8.54
C SER A 39 -7.60 -14.91 -7.93
N ARG A 40 -7.51 -15.19 -6.62
CA ARG A 40 -8.57 -15.87 -5.88
C ARG A 40 -9.79 -14.98 -5.70
N CYS A 41 -9.59 -13.69 -5.45
CA CYS A 41 -10.68 -12.72 -5.41
C CYS A 41 -11.37 -12.57 -6.77
N GLN A 42 -10.60 -12.51 -7.86
CA GLN A 42 -11.10 -12.45 -9.22
C GLN A 42 -11.98 -13.67 -9.54
N GLN A 43 -11.49 -14.88 -9.25
CA GLN A 43 -12.22 -16.12 -9.52
C GLN A 43 -13.48 -16.26 -8.66
N GLU A 44 -13.40 -16.05 -7.35
CA GLU A 44 -14.53 -16.28 -6.43
C GLU A 44 -15.66 -15.25 -6.62
N MET A 45 -15.33 -14.04 -7.06
CA MET A 45 -16.31 -12.97 -7.29
C MET A 45 -16.73 -12.81 -8.76
N GLY A 46 -16.12 -13.57 -9.68
CA GLY A 46 -16.38 -13.45 -11.12
C GLY A 46 -16.02 -12.07 -11.67
N LEU A 47 -14.92 -11.47 -11.20
CA LEU A 47 -14.51 -10.13 -11.64
C LEU A 47 -13.87 -10.18 -13.04
N PRO A 48 -14.06 -9.14 -13.86
CA PRO A 48 -13.47 -9.08 -15.19
C PRO A 48 -11.94 -8.97 -15.11
N ASP A 49 -11.24 -9.49 -16.12
CA ASP A 49 -9.76 -9.40 -16.20
C ASP A 49 -9.26 -7.95 -16.30
N THR A 50 -10.14 -7.00 -16.64
CA THR A 50 -9.80 -5.57 -16.69
C THR A 50 -9.30 -5.02 -15.36
N ILE A 51 -9.61 -5.65 -14.22
CA ILE A 51 -9.07 -5.25 -12.91
C ILE A 51 -7.54 -5.35 -12.85
N TYR A 52 -6.92 -6.27 -13.62
CA TYR A 52 -5.46 -6.42 -13.63
C TYR A 52 -4.78 -5.21 -14.27
N ASN A 53 -5.41 -4.58 -15.27
CA ASN A 53 -4.92 -3.34 -15.84
C ASN A 53 -4.92 -2.22 -14.79
N ASP A 54 -5.93 -2.16 -13.94
CA ASP A 54 -5.98 -1.18 -12.85
C ASP A 54 -4.85 -1.41 -11.85
N PHE A 55 -4.59 -2.66 -11.44
CA PHE A 55 -3.50 -2.96 -10.51
C PHE A 55 -2.11 -2.68 -11.10
N TYR A 56 -1.90 -3.00 -12.38
CA TYR A 56 -0.64 -2.76 -13.07
C TYR A 56 -0.33 -1.26 -13.19
N ASN A 57 -1.34 -0.48 -13.60
CA ASN A 57 -1.17 0.96 -13.81
C ASN A 57 -1.36 1.78 -12.54
N PHE A 58 -1.78 1.17 -11.42
CA PHE A 58 -2.20 1.87 -10.21
C PHE A 58 -1.18 2.90 -9.72
N TRP A 59 0.13 2.69 -9.87
CA TRP A 59 1.14 3.63 -9.39
C TRP A 59 1.67 4.59 -10.46
N SER A 60 1.08 4.61 -11.65
CA SER A 60 1.38 5.64 -12.65
C SER A 60 0.78 6.97 -12.20
N GLU A 61 1.54 8.07 -12.36
CA GLU A 61 1.21 9.38 -11.80
C GLU A 61 -0.16 9.91 -12.26
N ASP A 62 -0.48 9.72 -13.53
CA ASP A 62 -1.74 10.20 -14.13
C ASP A 62 -2.86 9.15 -14.12
N TYR A 63 -2.64 7.96 -13.54
CA TYR A 63 -3.64 6.90 -13.59
C TYR A 63 -4.74 7.10 -12.55
N VAL A 64 -5.99 6.91 -12.97
CA VAL A 64 -7.15 7.00 -12.08
C VAL A 64 -8.00 5.77 -12.32
N ILE A 65 -8.20 4.98 -11.26
CA ILE A 65 -9.13 3.85 -11.33
C ILE A 65 -10.54 4.42 -11.44
N THR A 66 -11.28 3.97 -12.44
CA THR A 66 -12.71 4.27 -12.62
C THR A 66 -13.58 3.03 -12.59
N ASN A 67 -12.95 1.85 -12.60
CA ASN A 67 -13.61 0.55 -12.66
C ASN A 67 -14.15 0.13 -11.27
N ASN A 68 -15.47 0.02 -11.16
CA ASN A 68 -16.13 -0.40 -9.93
C ASN A 68 -15.68 -1.80 -9.47
N ALA A 69 -15.46 -2.73 -10.41
CA ALA A 69 -15.03 -4.09 -10.11
C ALA A 69 -13.68 -4.13 -9.36
N THR A 70 -12.79 -3.17 -9.63
CA THR A 70 -11.50 -3.05 -8.94
C THR A 70 -11.68 -2.64 -7.49
N GLY A 71 -12.67 -1.79 -7.19
CA GLY A 71 -13.10 -1.50 -5.82
C GLY A 71 -13.52 -2.76 -5.06
N CYS A 72 -14.33 -3.61 -5.69
CA CYS A 72 -14.74 -4.88 -5.11
C CYS A 72 -13.54 -5.84 -4.91
N ALA A 73 -12.59 -5.85 -5.84
CA ALA A 73 -11.35 -6.61 -5.70
C ALA A 73 -10.54 -6.16 -4.47
N PHE A 74 -10.37 -4.84 -4.28
CA PHE A 74 -9.71 -4.29 -3.09
C PHE A 74 -10.37 -4.72 -1.79
N ILE A 75 -11.72 -4.71 -1.72
CA ILE A 75 -12.46 -5.17 -0.54
C ILE A 75 -12.17 -6.64 -0.25
N CYS A 76 -12.25 -7.51 -1.27
CA CYS A 76 -11.98 -8.93 -1.09
C CYS A 76 -10.55 -9.19 -0.61
N ILE A 77 -9.56 -8.53 -1.22
CA ILE A 77 -8.15 -8.65 -0.83
C ILE A 77 -7.97 -8.20 0.62
N ALA A 78 -8.49 -7.02 0.97
CA ALA A 78 -8.39 -6.47 2.31
C ALA A 78 -9.06 -7.37 3.36
N ALA A 79 -10.22 -7.95 3.06
CA ALA A 79 -10.91 -8.90 3.93
C ALA A 79 -10.05 -10.15 4.19
N ARG A 80 -9.45 -10.73 3.14
CA ARG A 80 -8.58 -11.92 3.26
C ARG A 80 -7.32 -11.66 4.07
N LEU A 81 -6.82 -10.42 4.02
CA LEU A 81 -5.66 -9.99 4.80
C LEU A 81 -6.05 -9.47 6.19
N ASN A 82 -7.34 -9.54 6.55
CA ASN A 82 -7.90 -9.02 7.80
C ASN A 82 -7.63 -7.52 8.04
N LEU A 83 -7.50 -6.76 6.95
CA LEU A 83 -7.18 -5.33 6.96
C LEU A 83 -8.41 -4.43 7.12
N ILE A 84 -9.61 -5.02 7.11
CA ILE A 84 -10.88 -4.31 7.24
C ILE A 84 -11.79 -5.03 8.23
N VAL A 85 -12.67 -4.29 8.90
CA VAL A 85 -13.68 -4.82 9.84
C VAL A 85 -15.06 -4.81 9.20
N ASN A 86 -15.78 -5.93 9.21
CA ASN A 86 -17.20 -6.03 8.80
C ASN A 86 -17.53 -5.96 7.29
N GLY A 87 -16.71 -6.54 6.41
CA GLY A 87 -17.12 -6.82 5.03
C GLY A 87 -17.34 -5.58 4.14
N PRO A 88 -18.46 -5.43 3.41
CA PRO A 88 -18.65 -4.34 2.43
C PRO A 88 -18.70 -2.93 3.05
N ASN A 89 -19.33 -2.76 4.22
CA ASN A 89 -19.41 -1.46 4.92
C ASN A 89 -18.21 -1.22 5.85
N SER A 90 -17.06 -1.79 5.49
CA SER A 90 -15.94 -1.87 6.40
C SER A 90 -15.09 -0.62 6.46
N HIS A 91 -14.53 -0.42 7.65
CA HIS A 91 -13.43 0.50 7.89
C HIS A 91 -12.12 -0.28 7.97
N ILE A 92 -11.00 0.41 7.77
CA ILE A 92 -9.67 -0.14 8.03
C ILE A 92 -9.58 -0.67 9.46
N ASN A 93 -9.12 -1.91 9.60
CA ASN A 93 -8.70 -2.45 10.87
C ASN A 93 -7.35 -1.82 11.25
N LEU A 94 -7.39 -0.82 12.13
CA LEU A 94 -6.22 -0.02 12.50
C LEU A 94 -5.06 -0.88 13.04
N ASN A 95 -5.39 -1.86 13.89
CA ASN A 95 -4.39 -2.73 14.51
C ASN A 95 -3.76 -3.66 13.48
N THR A 96 -4.58 -4.30 12.64
CA THR A 96 -4.06 -5.22 11.62
C THR A 96 -3.27 -4.47 10.56
N PHE A 97 -3.72 -3.29 10.11
CA PHE A 97 -2.99 -2.49 9.12
C PHE A 97 -1.63 -2.01 9.63
N PHE A 98 -1.57 -1.55 10.88
CA PHE A 98 -0.30 -1.17 11.50
C PHE A 98 0.67 -2.36 11.55
N GLN A 99 0.21 -3.52 12.03
CA GLN A 99 1.02 -4.75 12.08
C GLN A 99 1.40 -5.27 10.69
N TYR A 100 0.49 -5.16 9.72
CA TYR A 100 0.72 -5.53 8.34
C TYR A 100 1.87 -4.71 7.75
N SER A 101 1.84 -3.39 7.92
CA SER A 101 2.88 -2.47 7.43
C SER A 101 4.24 -2.75 8.10
N ARG A 102 4.25 -2.94 9.42
CA ARG A 102 5.46 -3.29 10.20
C ARG A 102 6.11 -4.58 9.69
N LYS A 103 5.31 -5.63 9.45
CA LYS A 103 5.79 -6.91 8.90
C LYS A 103 6.34 -6.81 7.47
N ARG A 104 6.24 -5.65 6.82
CA ARG A 104 6.79 -5.38 5.48
C ARG A 104 7.94 -4.37 5.49
N GLY A 105 8.44 -4.02 6.67
CA GLY A 105 9.63 -3.17 6.83
C GLY A 105 9.33 -1.72 7.18
N ALA A 106 8.05 -1.35 7.39
CA ALA A 106 7.75 -0.04 7.93
C ALA A 106 8.23 0.04 9.38
N ASP A 107 8.83 1.17 9.76
CA ASP A 107 8.99 1.51 11.18
C ASP A 107 7.65 2.02 11.78
N ASP A 108 7.64 2.33 13.08
CA ASP A 108 6.41 2.75 13.77
C ASP A 108 5.89 4.08 13.24
N GLN A 109 6.79 5.00 12.89
CA GLN A 109 6.43 6.32 12.40
C GLN A 109 5.79 6.22 11.01
N THR A 110 6.41 5.44 10.13
CA THR A 110 5.96 5.18 8.77
C THR A 110 4.64 4.42 8.78
N ALA A 111 4.51 3.37 9.60
CA ALA A 111 3.26 2.62 9.73
C ALA A 111 2.11 3.50 10.26
N LYS A 112 2.38 4.37 11.25
CA LYS A 112 1.40 5.38 11.72
C LYS A 112 1.04 6.37 10.62
N ARG A 113 2.01 6.81 9.82
CA ARG A 113 1.77 7.76 8.72
C ARG A 113 0.88 7.14 7.64
N LEU A 114 1.18 5.92 7.20
CA LEU A 114 0.34 5.20 6.22
C LEU A 114 -1.09 5.04 6.74
N LEU A 115 -1.24 4.70 8.02
CA LEU A 115 -2.55 4.57 8.67
C LEU A 115 -3.33 5.89 8.66
N GLN A 116 -2.68 7.00 8.98
CA GLN A 116 -3.31 8.33 8.96
C GLN A 116 -3.79 8.73 7.57
N LEU A 117 -2.98 8.47 6.53
CA LEU A 117 -3.35 8.74 5.14
C LEU A 117 -4.57 7.93 4.72
N LEU A 118 -4.60 6.64 5.07
CA LEU A 118 -5.70 5.77 4.69
C LEU A 118 -7.01 6.18 5.40
N ARG A 119 -6.95 6.57 6.69
CA ARG A 119 -8.11 7.14 7.40
C ARG A 119 -8.58 8.47 6.82
N TYR A 120 -7.65 9.32 6.40
CA TYR A 120 -7.97 10.56 5.72
C TYR A 120 -8.74 10.28 4.43
N CYS A 121 -8.26 9.32 3.62
CA CYS A 121 -8.88 8.96 2.36
C CYS A 121 -10.23 8.25 2.51
N GLU A 122 -10.44 7.44 3.54
CA GLU A 122 -11.78 6.95 3.91
C GLU A 122 -12.73 8.11 4.21
N GLY A 123 -12.25 9.14 4.92
CA GLY A 123 -13.05 10.33 5.20
C GLY A 123 -13.43 11.10 3.94
N GLN A 124 -12.55 11.16 2.95
CA GLN A 124 -12.81 11.81 1.66
C GLN A 124 -13.80 11.05 0.77
N SER A 125 -13.96 9.74 0.96
CA SER A 125 -14.87 8.92 0.16
C SER A 125 -16.23 8.63 0.82
N ARG A 126 -16.47 9.16 2.03
CA ARG A 126 -17.65 8.82 2.86
C ARG A 126 -19.01 9.07 2.21
N ASP A 127 -19.09 10.05 1.30
CA ASP A 127 -20.34 10.44 0.65
C ASP A 127 -20.68 9.52 -0.54
N GLU A 128 -19.77 8.62 -0.93
CA GLU A 128 -20.01 7.61 -1.96
C GLU A 128 -20.82 6.44 -1.39
N THR A 129 -21.98 6.21 -2.01
CA THR A 129 -22.97 5.21 -1.60
C THR A 129 -22.64 3.83 -2.14
N ASP A 130 -22.11 3.73 -3.36
CA ASP A 130 -21.64 2.47 -3.90
C ASP A 130 -20.37 2.05 -3.14
N THR A 131 -20.45 0.90 -2.50
CA THR A 131 -19.39 0.43 -1.61
C THR A 131 -18.06 0.19 -2.31
N CYS A 132 -18.10 -0.35 -3.53
CA CYS A 132 -16.89 -0.65 -4.27
C CYS A 132 -16.30 0.64 -4.86
N MET A 133 -17.12 1.56 -5.37
CA MET A 133 -16.68 2.90 -5.79
C MET A 133 -16.13 3.73 -4.63
N ARG A 134 -16.69 3.61 -3.43
CA ARG A 134 -16.15 4.27 -2.22
C ARG A 134 -14.70 3.84 -1.96
N VAL A 135 -14.39 2.56 -2.20
CA VAL A 135 -13.04 2.03 -2.08
C VAL A 135 -12.16 2.49 -3.25
N VAL A 136 -12.68 2.58 -4.47
CA VAL A 136 -11.96 3.21 -5.60
C VAL A 136 -11.56 4.65 -5.28
N HIS A 137 -12.48 5.46 -4.75
CA HIS A 137 -12.20 6.84 -4.34
C HIS A 137 -11.16 6.90 -3.23
N CYS A 138 -11.26 6.03 -2.22
CA CYS A 138 -10.26 5.92 -1.16
C CYS A 138 -8.88 5.54 -1.71
N ALA A 139 -8.81 4.56 -2.62
CA ALA A 139 -7.56 4.10 -3.24
C ALA A 139 -6.91 5.18 -4.10
N ASN A 140 -7.68 5.88 -4.94
CA ASN A 140 -7.18 7.00 -5.75
C ASN A 140 -6.68 8.17 -4.86
N CYS A 141 -7.39 8.48 -3.77
CA CYS A 141 -6.91 9.44 -2.78
C CYS A 141 -5.58 8.99 -2.18
N PHE A 142 -5.50 7.74 -1.71
CA PHE A 142 -4.29 7.22 -1.07
C PHE A 142 -3.09 7.24 -2.03
N ARG A 143 -3.30 6.83 -3.28
CA ARG A 143 -2.31 6.91 -4.36
C ARG A 143 -1.76 8.33 -4.48
N ARG A 144 -2.63 9.33 -4.62
CA ARG A 144 -2.25 10.74 -4.74
C ARG A 144 -1.40 11.21 -3.56
N GLU A 145 -1.80 10.89 -2.33
CA GLU A 145 -1.04 11.28 -1.13
C GLU A 145 0.34 10.60 -1.08
N ILE A 146 0.44 9.34 -1.52
CA ILE A 146 1.71 8.61 -1.59
C ILE A 146 2.64 9.20 -2.66
N HIS A 147 2.12 9.63 -3.82
CA HIS A 147 2.91 10.37 -4.80
C HIS A 147 3.38 11.72 -4.24
N ALA A 148 2.52 12.47 -3.56
CA ALA A 148 2.89 13.75 -2.94
C ALA A 148 4.03 13.63 -1.92
N LEU A 149 4.18 12.45 -1.31
CA LEU A 149 5.29 12.12 -0.39
C LEU A 149 6.55 11.61 -1.10
N ASN A 150 6.53 11.40 -2.42
CA ASN A 150 7.54 10.69 -3.20
C ASN A 150 7.77 9.24 -2.71
N TRP A 151 6.69 8.60 -2.25
CA TRP A 151 6.72 7.24 -1.71
C TRP A 151 6.19 6.20 -2.69
N ALA A 152 5.62 6.62 -3.83
CA ALA A 152 5.11 5.70 -4.84
C ALA A 152 6.24 4.78 -5.35
N PRO A 153 5.99 3.47 -5.48
CA PRO A 153 6.94 2.55 -6.11
C PRO A 153 7.08 2.89 -7.59
N LYS A 154 8.24 2.56 -8.17
CA LYS A 154 8.44 2.70 -9.62
C LYS A 154 7.67 1.61 -10.35
N VAL A 155 7.03 1.95 -11.47
CA VAL A 155 6.19 1.00 -12.24
C VAL A 155 6.98 -0.21 -12.73
N GLU A 156 8.26 -0.04 -13.05
CA GLU A 156 9.18 -1.12 -13.44
C GLU A 156 9.37 -2.20 -12.35
N GLU A 157 8.96 -1.91 -11.11
CA GLU A 157 9.09 -2.81 -9.98
C GLU A 157 7.77 -3.55 -9.69
N ILE A 158 6.65 -3.32 -10.39
CA ILE A 158 5.37 -4.00 -10.08
C ILE A 158 5.29 -5.35 -10.83
N PRO A 159 5.08 -6.48 -10.14
CA PRO A 159 5.02 -7.80 -10.77
C PRO A 159 3.74 -8.03 -11.59
#